data_AF-A0AAV4K4Y3-F1
#
_entry.id   AF-A0AAV4K4Y3-F1
#
_cell.length_a   1.000
_cell.length_b   1.000
_cell.length_c   1.000
_cell.angle_alpha   90.00
_cell.angle_beta   90.00
_cell.angle_gamma   90.00
#
_symmetry.space_group_name_H-M   'P 1'
#
loop_
_entity.id
_entity.type
_entity.pdbx_description
1 polymer ?
#
loop_
_entity_poly.entity_id
_entity_poly.type
_entity_poly.pdbx_seq_one_letter_code
_entity_poly.pdbx_strand_id
1 'polypeptide(L)'
;MTSITRRIVGEDGQISLPDDVLQTLQLSQGSPVEIVVEDDRVTLRRLVTSSHRAWLGIAPLPDGQTVEAFMRELRGKEETEEPTPAQDIVWLKPGQALPEQL
;
A
#
# COMPACT_ATOMS: atom_id res chain seq x y z
N MET A 1 -6.47 21.09 0.27
CA MET A 1 -7.06 21.90 -0.82
C MET A 1 -8.16 21.05 -1.43
N THR A 2 -9.43 21.41 -1.27
CA THR A 2 -10.55 20.58 -1.76
C THR A 2 -10.89 21.03 -3.17
N SER A 3 -10.63 20.19 -4.17
CA SER A 3 -11.05 20.42 -5.56
C SER A 3 -12.46 19.85 -5.75
N ILE A 4 -13.39 20.69 -6.23
CA ILE A 4 -14.73 20.25 -6.62
C ILE A 4 -14.75 20.12 -8.14
N THR A 5 -14.84 18.89 -8.64
CA THR A 5 -14.83 18.61 -10.08
C THR A 5 -16.19 18.04 -10.51
N ARG A 6 -16.91 18.76 -11.38
CA ARG A 6 -18.17 18.29 -11.96
C ARG A 6 -17.88 17.33 -13.12
N ARG A 7 -18.52 16.16 -13.12
CA ARG A 7 -18.47 15.17 -14.20
C ARG A 7 -19.88 14.71 -14.56
N ILE A 8 -20.07 14.37 -15.83
CA ILE A 8 -21.33 13.83 -16.36
C ILE A 8 -21.21 12.31 -16.25
N VAL A 9 -22.24 11.69 -15.67
CA VAL A 9 -22.38 10.22 -15.67
C VAL A 9 -22.67 9.81 -17.11
N GLY A 10 -21.89 8.86 -17.64
CA GLY A 10 -22.13 8.28 -18.96
C GLY A 10 -23.51 7.64 -19.04
N GLU A 11 -24.04 7.45 -20.26
CA GLU A 11 -25.36 6.85 -20.47
C GLU A 11 -25.48 5.42 -19.91
N ASP A 12 -24.34 4.76 -19.73
CA ASP A 12 -24.19 3.42 -19.15
C ASP A 12 -23.89 3.44 -17.63
N GLY A 13 -23.94 4.61 -17.00
CA GLY A 13 -23.64 4.77 -15.58
C GLY A 13 -22.16 4.90 -15.25
N GLN A 14 -21.26 5.00 -16.25
CA GLN A 14 -19.84 5.17 -16.00
C GLN A 14 -19.53 6.56 -15.41
N ILE A 15 -18.64 6.56 -14.42
CA ILE A 15 -18.08 7.79 -13.82
C ILE A 15 -16.59 7.80 -14.10
N SER A 16 -16.13 8.83 -14.82
CA SER A 16 -14.70 9.06 -15.04
C SER A 16 -14.11 9.85 -13.88
N LEU A 17 -13.04 9.31 -13.28
CA LEU A 17 -12.23 10.01 -12.30
C LEU A 17 -11.19 10.87 -13.02
N PRO A 18 -10.92 12.10 -12.55
CA PRO A 18 -9.83 12.92 -13.10
C PRO A 18 -8.45 12.34 -12.75
N ASP A 19 -7.45 12.65 -13.59
CA ASP A 19 -6.11 12.05 -13.53
C ASP A 19 -5.39 12.27 -12.20
N ASP A 20 -5.61 13.42 -11.57
CA ASP A 20 -5.07 13.75 -10.24
C ASP A 20 -5.58 12.80 -9.16
N VAL A 21 -6.87 12.45 -9.21
CA VAL A 21 -7.49 11.47 -8.31
C VAL A 21 -6.96 10.07 -8.59
N LEU A 22 -6.83 9.67 -9.86
CA LEU A 22 -6.26 8.38 -10.25
C LEU A 22 -4.82 8.23 -9.74
N GLN A 23 -3.98 9.26 -9.92
CA GLN A 23 -2.60 9.26 -9.43
C GLN A 23 -2.53 9.22 -7.91
N THR A 24 -3.37 10.00 -7.22
CA THR A 24 -3.42 10.05 -5.75
C THR A 24 -3.81 8.70 -5.16
N LEU A 25 -4.80 8.03 -5.75
CA LEU A 25 -5.26 6.71 -5.33
C LEU A 25 -4.41 5.57 -5.91
N GLN A 26 -3.43 5.88 -6.76
CA GLN A 26 -2.58 4.94 -7.48
C GLN A 26 -3.41 3.88 -8.24
N LEU A 27 -4.44 4.34 -8.94
CA LEU A 27 -5.35 3.52 -9.72
C LEU A 27 -4.94 3.52 -11.18
N SER A 28 -4.96 2.33 -11.79
CA SER A 28 -4.85 2.12 -13.22
C SER A 28 -6.11 1.43 -13.76
N GLN A 29 -6.27 1.36 -15.08
CA GLN A 29 -7.41 0.66 -15.69
C GLN A 29 -7.51 -0.78 -15.17
N GLY A 30 -8.69 -1.18 -14.72
CA GLY A 30 -8.93 -2.51 -14.13
C GLY A 30 -8.48 -2.68 -12.67
N SER A 31 -7.94 -1.62 -12.03
CA SER A 31 -7.63 -1.67 -10.61
C SER A 31 -8.90 -1.89 -9.78
N PRO A 32 -8.89 -2.85 -8.84
CA PRO A 32 -10.03 -3.06 -7.97
C PRO A 32 -10.14 -1.87 -6.98
N VAL A 33 -11.36 -1.35 -6.86
CA VAL A 33 -11.70 -0.27 -5.95
C VAL A 33 -12.81 -0.74 -5.02
N GLU A 34 -12.79 -0.23 -3.81
CA GLU A 34 -13.87 -0.43 -2.85
C GLU A 34 -14.64 0.88 -2.71
N ILE A 35 -15.96 0.79 -2.87
CA ILE A 35 -16.89 1.90 -2.71
C ILE A 35 -17.56 1.70 -1.36
N VAL A 36 -17.31 2.62 -0.43
CA VAL A 36 -17.94 2.63 0.88
C VAL A 36 -18.98 3.74 0.90
N VAL A 37 -20.21 3.41 1.26
CA VAL A 37 -21.33 4.34 1.39
C VAL A 37 -21.72 4.39 2.87
N GLU A 38 -21.46 5.51 3.51
CA GLU A 38 -21.76 5.75 4.92
C GLU A 38 -22.52 7.08 5.03
N ASP A 39 -23.73 7.02 5.59
CA ASP A 39 -24.64 8.16 5.75
C ASP A 39 -24.81 9.01 4.47
N ASP A 40 -24.16 10.17 4.42
CA ASP A 40 -24.21 11.15 3.33
C ASP A 40 -22.92 11.19 2.48
N ARG A 41 -22.00 10.25 2.70
CA ARG A 41 -20.67 10.23 2.08
C ARG A 41 -20.41 8.95 1.30
N VAL A 42 -19.90 9.13 0.09
CA VAL A 42 -19.29 8.06 -0.72
C VAL A 42 -17.78 8.19 -0.63
N THR A 43 -17.11 7.13 -0.16
CA THR A 43 -15.65 7.05 -0.10
C THR A 43 -15.16 6.00 -1.10
N LEU A 44 -14.31 6.44 -2.03
CA LEU A 44 -13.58 5.56 -2.92
C LEU A 44 -12.20 5.28 -2.31
N ARG A 45 -11.88 4.00 -2.12
CA ARG A 45 -10.54 3.58 -1.70
C ARG A 45 -10.01 2.49 -2.61
N ARG A 46 -8.71 2.52 -2.87
CA ARG A 46 -8.03 1.42 -3.57
C ARG A 46 -8.22 0.14 -2.77
N LEU A 47 -8.66 -0.94 -3.42
CA LEU A 47 -8.73 -2.23 -2.75
C LEU A 47 -7.30 -2.76 -2.60
N VAL A 48 -6.79 -2.72 -1.37
CA VAL A 48 -5.50 -3.32 -1.02
C VAL A 48 -5.73 -4.71 -0.47
N THR A 49 -5.12 -5.70 -1.11
CA THR A 49 -5.13 -7.08 -0.65
C THR A 49 -4.55 -7.19 0.76
N SER A 50 -4.99 -8.19 1.51
CA SER A 50 -4.61 -8.44 2.90
C SER A 50 -3.10 -8.42 3.14
N SER A 51 -2.30 -8.90 2.18
CA SER A 51 -0.83 -8.91 2.23
C SER A 51 -0.23 -7.51 2.38
N HIS A 52 -0.78 -6.52 1.67
CA HIS A 52 -0.30 -5.14 1.75
C HIS A 52 -0.80 -4.42 3.02
N ARG A 53 -2.00 -4.76 3.50
CA ARG A 53 -2.51 -4.25 4.79
C ARG A 53 -1.72 -4.79 5.98
N ALA A 54 -1.28 -6.05 5.91
CA ALA A 54 -0.36 -6.65 6.88
C ALA A 54 1.01 -5.96 6.84
N TRP A 55 1.55 -5.69 5.64
CA TRP A 55 2.82 -4.96 5.48
C TRP A 55 2.75 -3.52 6.02
N LEU A 56 1.62 -2.83 5.85
CA LEU A 56 1.38 -1.49 6.41
C LEU A 56 1.04 -1.49 7.92
N GLY A 57 0.95 -2.65 8.57
CA GLY A 57 0.58 -2.76 9.99
C GLY A 57 -0.88 -2.40 10.30
N ILE A 58 -1.76 -2.41 9.31
CA ILE A 58 -3.20 -2.07 9.43
C ILE A 58 -4.06 -3.34 9.40
N ALA A 59 -3.45 -4.52 9.32
CA ALA A 59 -4.20 -5.77 9.44
C ALA A 59 -4.82 -5.86 10.84
N PRO A 60 -6.12 -6.20 10.96
CA PRO A 60 -6.70 -6.50 12.25
C PRO A 60 -5.92 -7.66 12.89
N LEU A 61 -5.74 -7.58 14.21
CA LEU A 61 -5.18 -8.70 14.95
C LEU A 61 -6.06 -9.93 14.76
N PRO A 62 -5.48 -11.14 14.70
CA PRO A 62 -6.25 -12.37 14.76
C PRO A 62 -7.23 -12.35 15.94
N ASP A 63 -8.41 -12.93 15.76
CA ASP A 63 -9.49 -12.89 16.76
C ASP A 63 -9.01 -13.36 18.14
N GLY A 64 -9.21 -12.52 19.15
CA GLY A 64 -8.82 -12.79 20.53
C GLY A 64 -7.34 -12.57 20.88
N GLN A 65 -6.51 -12.10 19.94
CA GLN A 65 -5.10 -11.83 20.18
C GLN A 65 -4.86 -10.37 20.57
N THR A 66 -4.05 -10.13 21.60
CA THR A 66 -3.59 -8.79 21.98
C THR A 66 -2.34 -8.41 21.19
N VAL A 67 -2.09 -7.10 21.03
CA VAL A 67 -0.87 -6.57 20.38
C VAL A 67 0.40 -7.19 20.99
N GLU A 68 0.47 -7.26 22.32
CA GLU A 68 1.64 -7.83 23.02
C GLU A 68 1.86 -9.31 22.72
N ALA A 69 0.78 -10.10 22.62
CA ALA A 69 0.86 -11.52 22.30
C ALA A 69 1.34 -11.72 20.86
N PHE A 70 0.82 -10.93 19.91
CA PHE A 70 1.23 -10.97 18.51
C PHE A 70 2.70 -10.52 18.31
N MET A 71 3.12 -9.44 18.98
CA MET A 71 4.51 -8.95 18.92
C MET A 71 5.50 -9.92 19.57
N ARG A 72 5.08 -10.66 20.60
CA ARG A 72 5.89 -11.72 21.22
C ARG A 72 6.05 -12.92 20.30
N GLU A 73 5.00 -13.30 19.58
CA GLU A 73 5.04 -14.39 18.60
C GLU A 73 5.94 -14.04 17.40
N LEU A 74 5.81 -12.82 16.86
CA LEU A 74 6.69 -12.34 15.78
C LEU A 74 8.15 -12.31 16.21
N ARG A 75 8.44 -11.82 17.42
CA ARG A 75 9.80 -11.81 17.97
C ARG A 75 10.33 -13.22 18.24
N GLY A 76 9.46 -14.16 18.60
CA GLY A 76 9.82 -15.57 18.80
C GLY A 76 10.05 -16.36 17.52
N LYS A 77 9.61 -15.83 16.36
CA LYS A 77 9.87 -16.40 15.02
C LYS A 77 11.17 -15.90 14.37
N GLU A 78 11.92 -15.01 15.02
CA GLU A 78 13.30 -14.70 14.64
C GLU A 78 14.22 -15.88 15.05
N GLU A 79 13.96 -17.06 14.49
CA GLU A 79 14.78 -18.25 14.65
C GLU A 79 15.93 -18.18 13.62
N THR A 80 17.08 -17.71 14.11
CA THR A 80 18.43 -18.20 13.79
C THR A 80 18.80 -18.39 12.31
N GLU A 81 18.82 -17.33 11.52
CA GLU A 81 19.83 -17.24 10.44
C GLU A 81 20.96 -16.35 10.95
N GLU A 82 22.16 -16.94 11.08
CA GLU A 82 23.38 -16.16 11.32
C GLU A 82 23.43 -15.01 10.32
N PRO A 83 23.76 -13.77 10.74
CA PRO A 83 23.88 -12.67 9.81
C PRO A 83 24.96 -13.02 8.79
N THR A 84 24.54 -13.32 7.56
CA THR A 84 25.42 -13.40 6.40
C THR A 84 26.18 -12.08 6.28
N PRO A 85 27.44 -12.09 5.78
CA PRO A 85 28.37 -11.00 5.97
C PRO A 85 27.81 -9.66 5.50
N ALA A 86 28.16 -8.60 6.25
CA ALA A 86 27.67 -7.23 6.06
C ALA A 86 27.67 -6.83 4.58
N GLN A 87 26.47 -6.65 4.02
CA GLN A 87 26.32 -6.10 2.69
C GLN A 87 26.71 -4.62 2.74
N ASP A 88 27.85 -4.28 2.15
CA ASP A 88 28.26 -2.88 2.00
C ASP A 88 27.31 -2.17 1.03
N ILE A 89 26.48 -1.27 1.56
CA ILE A 89 25.60 -0.42 0.76
C ILE A 89 26.47 0.67 0.11
N VAL A 90 26.74 0.54 -1.19
CA VAL A 90 27.45 1.54 -1.98
C VAL A 90 26.46 2.50 -2.63
N TRP A 91 26.50 3.78 -2.22
CA TRP A 91 25.73 4.84 -2.86
C TRP A 91 26.46 5.36 -4.11
N LEU A 92 25.86 5.17 -5.29
CA LEU A 92 26.38 5.72 -6.55
C LEU A 92 25.80 7.12 -6.81
N LYS A 93 26.66 8.02 -7.28
CA LYS A 93 26.21 9.33 -7.80
C LYS A 93 25.67 9.17 -9.23
N PRO A 94 24.76 10.05 -9.69
CA PRO A 94 24.24 10.00 -11.06
C PRO A 94 25.37 10.01 -12.11
N GLY A 95 25.39 9.01 -13.00
CA GLY A 95 26.40 8.85 -14.06
C GLY A 95 27.62 7.99 -13.69
N GLN A 96 27.70 7.47 -12.47
CA GLN A 96 28.79 6.61 -12.04
C GLN A 96 28.48 5.13 -12.33
N ALA A 97 29.40 4.43 -13.01
CA ALA A 97 29.27 2.99 -13.26
C ALA A 97 29.47 2.18 -11.97
N LEU A 98 28.86 1.00 -11.91
CA LEU A 98 29.10 0.03 -10.84
C LEU A 98 30.60 -0.34 -10.81
N PRO A 99 31.25 -0.36 -9.63
CA PRO A 99 32.60 -0.90 -9.53
C PRO A 99 32.59 -2.38 -9.95
N GLU A 100 33.55 -2.79 -10.78
CA GLU A 100 33.72 -4.20 -11.16
C GLU A 100 34.21 -4.99 -9.93
N GLN A 101 33.23 -5.63 -9.28
CA GLN A 101 33.32 -6.73 -8.29
C GLN A 101 34.26 -6.55 -7.08
N LEU A 102 33.69 -6.76 -5.88
CA LEU A 102 34.42 -7.21 -4.68
C LEU A 102 34.46 -8.74 -4.68
#